data_AF-A0A6L9J5I4-F1
#
_entry.id   AF-A0A6L9J5I4-F1
#
_cell.length_a   1.000
_cell.length_b   1.000
_cell.length_c   1.000
_cell.angle_alpha   90.00
_cell.angle_beta   90.00
_cell.angle_gamma   90.00
#
_symmetry.space_group_name_H-M   'P 1'
#
loop_
_entity.id
_entity.type
_entity.pdbx_description
1 polymer ?
#
loop_
_entity_poly.entity_id
_entity_poly.type
_entity_poly.pdbx_seq_one_letter_code
_entity_poly.pdbx_strand_id
1 'polypeptide(L)'
;MYNDETPLPPKDLNDLTTTRYRGLRKLVHRARLERLAAELLRMGDALRVPVPIDRLFHNPPQRLWRIDPQQPLVYLTPPNEPLYYRLEIARAVARLTGEANWEVRTKLIGEQPFSASEVEVFALALLLPTALLANLNQQQRNVTTIAKLFQVPLPETTARLTELGYIRPPEDARPS
;
A
#
# COMPACT_ATOMS: atom_id res chain seq x y z
N MET A 1 61.14 -3.27 -23.12
CA MET A 1 60.00 -2.35 -23.09
C MET A 1 58.76 -3.17 -23.39
N TYR A 2 57.95 -3.48 -22.39
CA TYR A 2 56.65 -4.14 -22.58
C TYR A 2 55.58 -3.12 -22.19
N ASN A 3 54.74 -2.73 -23.16
CA ASN A 3 53.59 -1.88 -22.91
C ASN A 3 52.49 -2.74 -22.30
N ASP A 4 52.19 -2.47 -21.03
CA ASP A 4 51.12 -3.12 -20.27
C ASP A 4 49.81 -2.39 -20.55
N GLU A 5 49.20 -2.67 -21.70
CA GLU A 5 47.85 -2.20 -22.04
C GLU A 5 46.83 -3.23 -21.53
N THR A 6 46.60 -3.25 -20.22
CA THR A 6 45.47 -4.00 -19.66
C THR A 6 44.17 -3.28 -20.04
N PRO A 7 43.23 -3.90 -20.77
CA PRO A 7 41.97 -3.25 -21.14
C PRO A 7 41.16 -3.00 -19.86
N LEU A 8 40.75 -1.75 -19.63
CA LEU A 8 39.82 -1.43 -18.56
C LEU A 8 38.50 -2.20 -18.77
N PRO A 9 37.90 -2.77 -17.71
CA PRO A 9 36.63 -3.46 -17.85
C PRO A 9 35.55 -2.48 -18.33
N PRO A 10 34.64 -2.92 -19.23
CA PRO A 10 33.60 -2.05 -19.76
C PRO A 10 32.69 -1.54 -18.64
N LYS A 11 32.49 -0.22 -18.59
CA LYS A 11 31.70 0.50 -17.57
C LYS A 11 30.23 0.05 -17.50
N ASP A 12 29.71 -0.57 -18.56
CA ASP A 12 28.27 -0.79 -18.74
C ASP A 12 27.68 -1.98 -17.97
N LEU A 13 28.51 -2.86 -17.40
CA LEU A 13 28.03 -4.02 -16.63
C LEU A 13 27.51 -3.67 -15.22
N ASN A 14 27.89 -2.52 -14.66
CA ASN A 14 27.47 -2.10 -13.31
C ASN A 14 26.08 -1.43 -13.27
N ASP A 15 25.58 -0.91 -14.40
CA ASP A 15 24.28 -0.19 -14.43
C ASP A 15 23.08 -1.14 -14.47
N LEU A 16 23.21 -2.29 -15.14
CA LEU A 16 22.15 -3.30 -15.24
C LEU A 16 21.89 -4.01 -13.91
N THR A 17 22.94 -4.23 -13.11
CA THR A 17 22.80 -4.85 -11.78
C THR A 17 22.13 -3.89 -10.80
N THR A 18 22.57 -2.63 -10.75
CA THR A 18 22.03 -1.59 -9.86
C THR A 18 20.53 -1.33 -10.07
N THR A 19 20.08 -1.31 -11.33
CA THR A 19 18.67 -1.09 -11.68
C THR A 19 17.77 -2.24 -11.22
N ARG A 20 18.20 -3.49 -11.42
CA ARG A 20 17.45 -4.67 -10.96
C ARG A 20 17.34 -4.73 -9.43
N TYR A 21 18.42 -4.41 -8.72
CA TYR A 21 18.41 -4.37 -7.25
C TYR A 21 17.47 -3.30 -6.70
N ARG A 22 17.38 -2.13 -7.34
CA ARG A 22 16.45 -1.07 -6.94
C ARG A 22 14.99 -1.52 -7.07
N GLY A 23 14.64 -2.21 -8.15
CA GLY A 23 13.30 -2.78 -8.36
C GLY A 23 12.94 -3.81 -7.30
N LEU A 24 13.86 -4.75 -7.02
CA LEU A 24 13.65 -5.79 -6.02
C LEU A 24 13.44 -5.20 -4.60
N ARG A 25 14.23 -4.19 -4.22
CA ARG A 25 14.07 -3.50 -2.93
C ARG A 25 12.69 -2.87 -2.78
N LYS A 26 12.19 -2.20 -3.82
CA LYS A 26 10.83 -1.62 -3.82
C LYS A 26 9.75 -2.70 -3.64
N LEU A 27 9.87 -3.82 -4.35
CA LEU A 27 8.92 -4.94 -4.23
C LEU A 27 8.93 -5.55 -2.83
N VAL A 28 10.11 -5.81 -2.27
CA VAL A 28 10.25 -6.36 -0.91
C VAL A 28 9.67 -5.39 0.11
N HIS A 29 9.97 -4.10 -0.02
CA HIS A 29 9.45 -3.07 0.86
C HIS A 29 7.93 -2.99 0.83
N ARG A 30 7.34 -2.99 -0.37
CA ARG A 30 5.89 -3.04 -0.53
C ARG A 30 5.27 -4.29 0.10
N ALA A 31 5.85 -5.47 -0.14
CA ALA A 31 5.37 -6.72 0.47
C ALA A 31 5.39 -6.65 2.02
N ARG A 32 6.30 -5.87 2.62
CA ARG A 32 6.30 -5.61 4.07
C ARG A 32 5.13 -4.73 4.49
N LEU A 33 4.83 -3.66 3.75
CA LEU A 33 3.65 -2.83 4.00
C LEU A 33 2.36 -3.65 3.90
N GLU A 34 2.23 -4.50 2.88
CA GLU A 34 1.10 -5.43 2.71
C GLU A 34 0.91 -6.32 3.94
N ARG A 35 2.01 -6.93 4.38
CA ARG A 35 2.00 -7.83 5.53
C ARG A 35 1.56 -7.11 6.79
N LEU A 36 2.08 -5.91 7.03
CA LEU A 36 1.73 -5.11 8.20
C LEU A 36 0.29 -4.64 8.16
N ALA A 37 -0.23 -4.25 7.00
CA ALA A 37 -1.64 -3.94 6.84
C ALA A 37 -2.52 -5.17 7.18
N ALA A 38 -2.17 -6.35 6.68
CA ALA A 38 -2.90 -7.58 7.00
C ALA A 38 -2.82 -7.96 8.49
N GLU A 39 -1.66 -7.78 9.14
CA GLU A 39 -1.50 -7.99 10.58
C GLU A 39 -2.35 -7.02 11.39
N LEU A 40 -2.36 -5.73 11.03
CA LEU A 40 -3.21 -4.71 11.65
C LEU A 40 -4.69 -5.07 11.55
N LEU A 41 -5.15 -5.49 10.36
CA LEU A 41 -6.53 -5.92 10.15
C LEU A 41 -6.89 -7.14 11.00
N ARG A 42 -5.99 -8.10 11.17
CA ARG A 42 -6.23 -9.28 12.03
C ARG A 42 -6.32 -8.88 13.50
N MET A 43 -5.41 -8.04 13.98
CA MET A 43 -5.42 -7.57 15.37
C MET A 43 -6.69 -6.80 15.72
N GLY A 44 -7.22 -6.04 14.76
CA GLY A 44 -8.47 -5.28 14.91
C GLY A 44 -9.75 -6.04 14.58
N ASP A 45 -9.69 -7.36 14.32
CA ASP A 45 -10.83 -8.17 13.86
C ASP A 45 -11.59 -7.53 12.66
N ALA A 46 -10.80 -6.99 11.73
CA ALA A 46 -11.27 -6.18 10.60
C ALA A 46 -11.05 -6.87 9.23
N LEU A 47 -10.57 -8.11 9.21
CA LEU A 47 -10.28 -8.85 7.98
C LEU A 47 -11.55 -9.46 7.37
N ARG A 48 -12.46 -8.59 6.90
CA ARG A 48 -13.72 -8.94 6.24
C ARG A 48 -14.08 -7.93 5.16
N VAL A 49 -15.05 -8.26 4.32
CA VAL A 49 -15.48 -7.39 3.21
C VAL A 49 -16.87 -6.80 3.50
N PRO A 50 -17.07 -5.46 3.40
CA PRO A 50 -16.02 -4.44 3.27
C PRO A 50 -15.22 -4.32 4.56
N VAL A 51 -13.98 -3.84 4.45
CA VAL A 51 -13.11 -3.63 5.60
C VAL A 51 -13.72 -2.52 6.48
N PRO A 52 -13.97 -2.74 7.78
CA PRO A 52 -14.58 -1.75 8.66
C PRO A 52 -13.55 -0.70 9.13
N ILE A 53 -13.05 0.11 8.18
CA ILE A 53 -11.92 1.02 8.42
C ILE A 53 -12.23 2.09 9.47
N ASP A 54 -13.46 2.62 9.52
CA ASP A 54 -13.91 3.56 10.54
C ASP A 54 -13.79 2.97 11.95
N ARG A 55 -14.23 1.71 12.11
CA ARG A 55 -14.14 1.01 13.39
C ARG A 55 -12.70 0.80 13.80
N LEU A 56 -11.84 0.41 12.86
CA LEU A 56 -10.40 0.23 13.10
C LEU A 56 -9.75 1.55 13.51
N PHE A 57 -10.08 2.64 12.84
CA PHE A 57 -9.60 3.98 13.17
C PHE A 57 -9.98 4.35 14.60
N HIS A 58 -11.27 4.29 14.96
CA HIS A 58 -11.77 4.68 16.29
C HIS A 58 -11.38 3.74 17.42
N ASN A 59 -11.16 2.46 17.12
CA ASN A 59 -10.83 1.43 18.10
C ASN A 59 -9.54 0.71 17.69
N PRO A 60 -8.38 1.40 17.76
CA PRO A 60 -7.11 0.78 17.42
C PRO A 60 -6.85 -0.45 18.29
N PRO A 61 -6.39 -1.57 17.70
CA PRO A 61 -5.98 -2.70 18.49
C PRO A 61 -4.85 -2.28 19.43
N GLN A 62 -4.85 -2.79 20.66
CA GLN A 62 -3.82 -2.51 21.67
C GLN A 62 -3.57 -1.01 21.95
N ARG A 63 -4.51 -0.12 21.59
CA ARG A 63 -4.34 1.34 21.71
C ARG A 63 -3.11 1.87 20.97
N LEU A 64 -2.80 1.28 19.81
CA LEU A 64 -1.66 1.63 18.94
C LEU A 64 -1.49 3.13 18.72
N TRP A 65 -2.59 3.82 18.47
CA TRP A 65 -2.63 5.26 18.39
C TRP A 65 -3.70 5.82 19.33
N ARG A 66 -3.56 7.11 19.63
CA ARG A 66 -4.59 7.87 20.33
C ARG A 66 -5.19 8.84 19.33
N ILE A 67 -6.50 8.77 19.16
CA ILE A 67 -7.22 9.81 18.45
C ILE A 67 -7.46 10.91 19.46
N ASP A 68 -6.97 12.11 19.16
CA ASP A 68 -7.44 13.29 19.87
C ASP A 68 -8.88 13.58 19.38
N PRO A 69 -9.90 13.47 20.26
CA PRO A 69 -11.28 13.75 19.87
C PRO A 69 -11.49 15.23 19.46
N GLN A 70 -10.56 16.12 19.81
CA GLN A 70 -10.61 17.53 19.44
C GLN A 70 -9.89 17.85 18.12
N GLN A 71 -9.17 16.90 17.54
CA GLN A 71 -8.51 17.09 16.27
C GLN A 71 -9.49 16.69 15.16
N PRO A 72 -10.16 17.66 14.48
CA PRO A 72 -10.99 17.34 13.35
C PRO A 72 -10.11 16.70 12.28
N LEU A 73 -10.50 15.51 11.84
CA LEU A 73 -9.96 14.98 10.61
C LEU A 73 -10.47 15.89 9.50
N VAL A 74 -9.57 16.74 8.98
CA VAL A 74 -9.89 17.64 7.87
C VAL A 74 -9.99 16.78 6.62
N TYR A 75 -11.14 16.13 6.46
CA TYR A 75 -11.49 15.42 5.25
C TYR A 75 -11.90 16.45 4.20
N LEU A 76 -10.98 16.81 3.32
CA LEU A 76 -11.31 17.51 2.08
C LEU A 76 -11.91 16.50 1.09
N THR A 77 -12.99 15.82 1.49
CA THR A 77 -13.68 14.90 0.59
C THR A 77 -14.67 15.69 -0.25
N PRO A 78 -14.67 15.53 -1.58
CA PRO A 78 -15.73 16.08 -2.42
C PRO A 78 -17.08 15.59 -1.90
N PRO A 79 -18.10 16.45 -1.77
CA PRO A 79 -19.38 16.10 -1.15
C PRO A 79 -20.15 14.95 -1.85
N ASN A 80 -19.76 14.60 -3.08
CA ASN A 80 -20.43 13.58 -3.89
C ASN A 80 -19.72 12.21 -3.88
N GLU A 81 -18.67 12.03 -3.08
CA GLU A 81 -17.79 10.87 -3.22
C GLU A 81 -17.55 10.13 -1.88
N PRO A 82 -18.55 9.38 -1.37
CA PRO A 82 -18.47 8.73 -0.06
C PRO A 82 -17.37 7.67 0.05
N LEU A 83 -16.92 7.11 -1.09
CA LEU A 83 -15.82 6.15 -1.10
C LEU A 83 -14.46 6.80 -0.82
N TYR A 84 -14.31 8.10 -1.13
CA TYR A 84 -13.08 8.82 -0.83
C TYR A 84 -12.94 9.12 0.66
N TYR A 85 -14.05 9.31 1.38
CA TYR A 85 -14.02 9.44 2.84
C TYR A 85 -13.38 8.20 3.50
N ARG A 86 -13.75 6.99 3.06
CA ARG A 86 -13.14 5.74 3.53
C ARG A 86 -11.65 5.64 3.20
N LEU A 87 -11.25 6.15 2.04
CA LEU A 87 -9.85 6.22 1.63
C LEU A 87 -9.05 7.17 2.52
N GLU A 88 -9.61 8.35 2.84
CA GLU A 88 -8.95 9.29 3.75
C GLU A 88 -8.81 8.72 5.17
N ILE A 89 -9.80 7.99 5.67
CA ILE A 89 -9.65 7.26 6.95
C ILE A 89 -8.53 6.25 6.85
N ALA A 90 -8.46 5.47 5.77
CA ALA A 90 -7.37 4.50 5.58
C ALA A 90 -5.99 5.18 5.54
N ARG A 91 -5.88 6.36 4.91
CA ARG A 91 -4.67 7.20 4.90
C ARG A 91 -4.34 7.72 6.31
N ALA A 92 -5.33 8.14 7.08
CA ALA A 92 -5.15 8.56 8.47
C ALA A 92 -4.65 7.39 9.35
N VAL A 93 -5.26 6.21 9.22
CA VAL A 93 -4.79 4.98 9.88
C VAL A 93 -3.34 4.68 9.49
N ALA A 94 -2.99 4.79 8.20
CA ALA A 94 -1.64 4.55 7.73
C ALA A 94 -0.61 5.51 8.34
N ARG A 95 -0.92 6.82 8.42
CA ARG A 95 -0.07 7.82 9.07
C ARG A 95 0.12 7.54 10.56
N LEU A 96 -0.99 7.33 11.27
CA LEU A 96 -0.97 7.01 12.71
C LEU A 96 -0.21 5.72 13.00
N THR A 97 -0.35 4.71 12.14
CA THR A 97 0.41 3.45 12.24
C THR A 97 1.90 3.71 12.01
N GLY A 98 2.26 4.57 11.06
CA GLY A 98 3.63 5.00 10.84
C GLY A 98 4.20 5.78 12.03
N GLU A 99 3.42 6.63 12.69
CA GLU A 99 3.87 7.48 13.80
C GLU A 99 3.84 6.80 15.17
N ALA A 100 3.06 5.74 15.34
CA ALA A 100 2.91 5.05 16.61
C ALA A 100 4.24 4.53 17.15
N ASN A 101 4.44 4.69 18.47
CA ASN A 101 5.47 4.05 19.29
C ASN A 101 5.17 2.56 19.45
N TRP A 102 4.98 1.88 18.32
CA TRP A 102 4.99 0.45 18.27
C TRP A 102 6.40 0.07 18.73
N GLU A 103 6.50 -0.44 19.97
CA GLU A 103 7.64 -1.24 20.46
C GLU A 103 8.00 -2.33 19.47
N VAL A 104 7.14 -2.53 18.45
CA VAL A 104 7.23 -3.41 17.32
C VAL A 104 7.22 -2.70 15.94
N ARG A 105 7.71 -1.46 15.73
CA ARG A 105 8.14 -1.02 14.37
C ARG A 105 9.14 -2.00 13.70
N THR A 106 9.47 -3.14 14.34
CA THR A 106 10.67 -3.34 15.17
C THR A 106 11.84 -3.92 14.44
N LYS A 107 11.62 -4.51 13.27
CA LYS A 107 12.70 -5.07 12.46
C LYS A 107 12.47 -4.88 10.96
N LEU A 108 11.32 -4.32 10.54
CA LEU A 108 10.83 -4.49 9.17
C LEU A 108 10.69 -3.20 8.36
N ILE A 109 10.26 -2.07 8.93
CA ILE A 109 10.03 -0.82 8.17
C ILE A 109 10.99 0.34 8.53
N GLY A 110 11.76 0.21 9.61
CA GLY A 110 12.75 1.22 10.03
C GLY A 110 12.17 2.20 11.05
N GLU A 111 12.85 3.32 11.29
CA GLU A 111 12.50 4.31 12.34
C GLU A 111 11.81 5.58 11.81
N GLN A 112 11.82 5.81 10.49
CA GLN A 112 11.23 7.01 9.87
C GLN A 112 9.75 6.88 9.56
N PRO A 113 8.90 7.92 9.77
CA PRO A 113 7.48 7.92 9.40
C PRO A 113 7.27 7.51 7.95
N PHE A 114 6.10 6.96 7.63
CA PHE A 114 5.76 6.61 6.25
C PHE A 114 5.79 7.86 5.38
N SER A 115 6.54 7.80 4.29
CA SER A 115 6.43 8.72 3.16
C SER A 115 5.02 8.71 2.58
N ALA A 116 4.67 9.76 1.83
CA ALA A 116 3.36 9.87 1.18
C ALA A 116 3.02 8.65 0.31
N SER A 117 3.98 8.13 -0.47
CA SER A 117 3.77 6.93 -1.28
C SER A 117 3.53 5.67 -0.45
N GLU A 118 4.16 5.55 0.72
CA GLU A 118 3.96 4.40 1.62
C GLU A 118 2.61 4.48 2.31
N VAL A 119 2.16 5.69 2.68
CA VAL A 119 0.80 5.94 3.19
C VAL A 119 -0.24 5.48 2.16
N GLU A 120 -0.08 5.82 0.89
CA GLU A 120 -0.99 5.37 -0.19
C GLU A 120 -1.01 3.85 -0.32
N VAL A 121 0.17 3.22 -0.42
CA VAL A 121 0.28 1.77 -0.57
C VAL A 121 -0.34 1.05 0.63
N PHE A 122 -0.07 1.53 1.85
CA PHE A 122 -0.60 0.94 3.07
C PHE A 122 -2.12 1.13 3.17
N ALA A 123 -2.64 2.33 2.87
CA ALA A 123 -4.06 2.61 2.87
C ALA A 123 -4.82 1.70 1.89
N LEU A 124 -4.31 1.52 0.68
CA LEU A 124 -4.89 0.60 -0.30
C LEU A 124 -4.74 -0.87 0.12
N ALA A 125 -3.64 -1.24 0.78
CA ALA A 125 -3.48 -2.59 1.34
C ALA A 125 -4.47 -2.87 2.48
N LEU A 126 -4.87 -1.85 3.26
CA LEU A 126 -5.92 -1.98 4.26
C LEU A 126 -7.30 -2.17 3.63
N LEU A 127 -7.63 -1.39 2.58
CA LEU A 127 -8.96 -1.43 1.97
C LEU A 127 -9.14 -2.59 0.97
N LEU A 128 -8.09 -2.96 0.25
CA LEU A 128 -8.05 -4.05 -0.73
C LEU A 128 -6.94 -5.05 -0.36
N PRO A 129 -7.05 -5.75 0.79
CA PRO A 129 -6.04 -6.70 1.23
C PRO A 129 -5.99 -7.90 0.29
N THR A 130 -4.77 -8.27 -0.10
CA THR A 130 -4.50 -9.40 -1.00
C THR A 130 -5.12 -10.71 -0.52
N ALA A 131 -5.16 -10.93 0.79
CA ALA A 131 -5.78 -12.10 1.40
C ALA A 131 -7.29 -12.21 1.12
N LEU A 132 -8.02 -11.09 1.05
CA LEU A 132 -9.45 -11.09 0.72
C LEU A 132 -9.67 -11.17 -0.80
N LEU A 133 -8.82 -10.53 -1.59
CA LEU A 133 -8.87 -10.61 -3.06
C LEU A 133 -8.63 -12.03 -3.57
N ALA A 134 -7.71 -12.79 -2.93
CA ALA A 134 -7.42 -14.16 -3.30
C ALA A 134 -8.63 -15.11 -3.16
N ASN A 135 -9.56 -14.79 -2.26
CA ASN A 135 -10.75 -15.59 -1.99
C ASN A 135 -11.93 -15.27 -2.94
N LEU A 136 -11.77 -14.30 -3.85
CA LEU A 136 -12.82 -13.97 -4.81
C LEU A 136 -12.93 -15.02 -5.92
N ASN A 137 -14.16 -15.43 -6.21
CA ASN A 137 -14.46 -16.31 -7.35
C ASN A 137 -14.27 -15.56 -8.68
N GLN A 138 -14.29 -16.29 -9.81
CA GLN A 138 -14.04 -15.71 -11.13
C GLN A 138 -15.06 -14.62 -11.52
N GLN A 139 -16.33 -14.77 -11.12
CA GLN A 139 -17.39 -13.79 -11.41
C GLN A 139 -17.20 -12.48 -10.62
N GLN A 140 -16.59 -12.55 -9.45
CA GLN A 140 -16.31 -11.40 -8.59
C GLN A 140 -15.05 -10.63 -9.01
N ARG A 141 -14.21 -11.17 -9.89
CA ARG A 141 -12.92 -10.56 -10.31
C ARG A 141 -13.07 -9.41 -11.32
N ASN A 142 -14.28 -8.92 -11.55
CA ASN A 142 -14.50 -7.70 -12.32
C ASN A 142 -14.16 -6.46 -11.47
N VAL A 143 -13.38 -5.52 -12.03
CA VAL A 143 -12.90 -4.31 -11.33
C VAL A 143 -14.05 -3.50 -10.70
N THR A 144 -15.14 -3.30 -11.44
CA THR A 144 -16.31 -2.55 -10.95
C THR A 144 -17.00 -3.28 -9.81
N THR A 145 -17.07 -4.62 -9.88
CA THR A 145 -17.62 -5.45 -8.79
C THR A 145 -16.73 -5.37 -7.55
N ILE A 146 -15.41 -5.45 -7.71
CA ILE A 146 -14.46 -5.32 -6.59
C ILE A 146 -14.57 -3.95 -5.94
N ALA A 147 -14.57 -2.86 -6.72
CA ALA A 147 -14.68 -1.50 -6.20
C ALA A 147 -15.94 -1.32 -5.35
N LYS A 148 -17.08 -1.83 -5.83
CA LYS A 148 -18.35 -1.81 -5.09
C LYS A 148 -18.32 -2.69 -3.84
N LEU A 149 -17.80 -3.92 -3.96
CA LEU A 149 -17.78 -4.91 -2.88
C LEU A 149 -16.88 -4.46 -1.72
N PHE A 150 -15.70 -3.93 -2.01
CA PHE A 150 -14.74 -3.43 -1.03
C PHE A 150 -14.98 -1.97 -0.62
N GLN A 151 -15.88 -1.28 -1.33
CA GLN A 151 -16.21 0.14 -1.11
C GLN A 151 -14.95 1.03 -1.19
N VAL A 152 -14.26 0.94 -2.32
CA VAL A 152 -13.07 1.72 -2.66
C VAL A 152 -13.32 2.42 -3.99
N PRO A 153 -12.87 3.67 -4.19
CA PRO A 153 -13.12 4.33 -5.46
C PRO A 153 -12.47 3.57 -6.63
N LEU A 154 -13.10 3.70 -7.79
CA LEU A 154 -12.79 2.90 -8.97
C LEU A 154 -11.37 3.13 -9.50
N PRO A 155 -10.85 4.37 -9.57
CA PRO A 155 -9.48 4.62 -10.01
C PRO A 155 -8.44 3.89 -9.15
N GLU A 156 -8.60 3.94 -7.84
CA GLU A 156 -7.70 3.31 -6.87
C GLU A 156 -7.79 1.79 -6.92
N THR A 157 -9.01 1.26 -7.07
CA THR A 157 -9.22 -0.19 -7.28
C THR A 157 -8.52 -0.67 -8.56
N THR A 158 -8.66 0.09 -9.65
CA THR A 158 -8.02 -0.23 -10.94
C THR A 158 -6.50 -0.19 -10.83
N ALA A 159 -5.96 0.89 -10.26
CA ALA A 159 -4.54 1.05 -10.01
C ALA A 159 -4.01 -0.14 -9.20
N ARG A 160 -4.68 -0.47 -8.10
CA ARG A 160 -4.30 -1.55 -7.19
C ARG A 160 -4.31 -2.93 -7.84
N LEU A 161 -5.36 -3.27 -8.60
CA LEU A 161 -5.46 -4.55 -9.28
C LEU A 161 -4.42 -4.69 -10.39
N THR A 162 -4.11 -3.59 -11.08
CA THR A 162 -3.02 -3.53 -12.06
C THR A 162 -1.67 -3.76 -11.36
N GLU A 163 -1.47 -3.10 -10.23
CA GLU A 163 -0.27 -3.20 -9.38
C GLU A 163 0.00 -4.62 -8.86
N LEU A 164 -1.05 -5.41 -8.68
CA LEU A 164 -1.03 -6.79 -8.21
C LEU A 164 -1.02 -7.81 -9.35
N GLY A 165 -1.12 -7.36 -10.61
CA GLY A 165 -1.12 -8.22 -11.79
C GLY A 165 -2.45 -8.96 -12.04
N TYR A 166 -3.55 -8.55 -11.39
CA TYR A 166 -4.88 -9.12 -11.67
C TYR A 166 -5.47 -8.63 -12.99
N ILE A 167 -5.09 -7.43 -13.42
CA ILE A 167 -5.50 -6.83 -14.69
C ILE A 167 -4.28 -6.22 -15.38
N ARG A 168 -4.32 -6.15 -16.71
CA ARG A 168 -3.27 -5.47 -17.49
C ARG A 168 -3.56 -3.97 -17.54
N PRO A 169 -2.53 -3.11 -17.50
CA PRO A 169 -2.74 -1.69 -17.77
C PRO A 169 -3.28 -1.51 -19.21
N PRO A 170 -4.14 -0.51 -19.46
CA PRO A 170 -4.57 -0.19 -20.82
C PRO A 170 -3.35 0.12 -21.70
N GLU A 171 -3.35 -0.37 -22.95
CA GLU A 171 -2.18 -0.26 -23.85
C GLU A 171 -1.76 1.19 -24.12
N ASP A 172 -2.70 2.13 -24.04
CA ASP A 172 -2.50 3.56 -24.29
C ASP A 172 -1.70 4.30 -23.19
N ALA A 173 -1.42 3.65 -22.05
CA ALA A 173 -0.67 4.25 -20.95
C ALA A 173 0.85 3.99 -21.02
N ARG A 174 1.36 3.38 -22.10
CA ARG A 174 2.81 3.21 -22.27
C ARG A 174 3.42 4.55 -22.72
N PRO A 175 4.37 5.12 -21.96
CA PRO A 175 5.09 6.28 -22.46
C PRO A 175 5.84 5.88 -23.73
N SER A 176 5.56 6.59 -24.83
CA SER A 176 6.27 6.49 -26.10
C SER A 176 7.75 6.80 -25.95
#